data_AF-A0A520WGL4-F1
#
_entry.id   AF-A0A520WGL4-F1
#
_cell.length_a   1.000
_cell.length_b   1.000
_cell.length_c   1.000
_cell.angle_alpha   90.00
_cell.angle_beta   90.00
_cell.angle_gamma   90.00
#
_symmetry.space_group_name_H-M   'P 1'
#
loop_
_entity.id
_entity.type
_entity.pdbx_description
1 polymer ?
#
loop_
_entity_poly.entity_id
_entity_poly.type
_entity_poly.pdbx_seq_one_letter_code
_entity_poly.pdbx_strand_id
1 'polypeptide(L)'
;MQQQLPFKRTDRVGQQIKSILGDIVLKHISLNHIGFITFTSVDVSKDLRNAKVFYSILNPKIKIELIEHEMNKLRKAFRKYLGLQLNTKYTPELKFYIDDSHKFTKKIDKLFKEIDSKDK
;
A
#
# COMPACT_ATOMS: atom_id res chain seq x y z
N MET A 1 -15.83 -14.14 23.89
CA MET A 1 -14.50 -13.55 23.57
C MET A 1 -13.83 -14.44 22.53
N GLN A 2 -13.76 -14.01 21.27
CA GLN A 2 -13.02 -14.76 20.26
C GLN A 2 -11.53 -14.68 20.61
N GLN A 3 -10.95 -15.81 20.99
CA GLN A 3 -9.52 -15.94 21.23
C GLN A 3 -8.79 -15.61 19.93
N GLN A 4 -8.08 -14.48 19.92
CA GLN A 4 -7.21 -14.11 18.81
C GLN A 4 -6.04 -15.09 18.83
N LEU A 5 -6.05 -16.07 17.91
CA LEU A 5 -4.93 -16.97 17.63
C LEU A 5 -3.63 -16.14 17.52
N PRO A 6 -2.46 -16.66 17.95
CA PRO A 6 -1.20 -15.95 17.81
C PRO A 6 -1.01 -15.52 16.35
N PHE A 7 -0.79 -14.21 16.11
CA PHE A 7 -0.68 -13.63 14.77
C PHE A 7 0.19 -14.50 13.86
N LYS A 8 -0.33 -14.85 12.67
CA LYS A 8 0.41 -15.69 11.72
C LYS A 8 1.72 -14.99 11.39
N ARG A 9 2.79 -15.77 11.20
CA ARG A 9 4.11 -15.22 10.85
C ARG A 9 4.05 -14.29 9.63
N THR A 10 3.21 -14.63 8.65
CA THR A 10 2.95 -13.82 7.46
C THR A 10 2.44 -12.43 7.81
N ASP A 11 1.51 -12.34 8.77
CA ASP A 11 0.86 -11.08 9.15
C ASP A 11 1.85 -10.15 9.86
N ARG A 12 2.67 -10.73 10.75
CA ARG A 12 3.76 -9.99 11.43
C ARG A 12 4.78 -9.44 10.44
N VAL A 13 5.19 -10.27 9.47
CA VAL A 13 6.13 -9.85 8.42
C VAL A 13 5.49 -8.80 7.50
N GLY A 14 4.21 -8.96 7.15
CA GLY A 14 3.47 -7.97 6.35
C GLY A 14 3.42 -6.60 7.03
N GLN A 15 3.12 -6.56 8.32
CA GLN A 15 3.11 -5.32 9.10
C GLN A 15 4.51 -4.69 9.18
N GLN A 16 5.57 -5.50 9.34
CA GLN A 16 6.94 -5.01 9.34
C GLN A 16 7.34 -4.42 7.98
N ILE A 17 7.01 -5.10 6.88
CA ILE A 17 7.25 -4.61 5.52
C ILE A 17 6.50 -3.29 5.30
N LYS A 18 5.22 -3.21 5.67
CA LYS A 18 4.42 -1.99 5.55
C LYS A 18 5.10 -0.80 6.24
N SER A 19 5.57 -0.99 7.48
CA SER A 19 6.26 0.06 8.24
C SER A 19 7.55 0.49 7.54
N ILE A 20 8.38 -0.47 7.11
CA ILE A 20 9.65 -0.19 6.43
C ILE A 20 9.42 0.54 5.10
N LEU A 21 8.40 0.16 4.33
CA LEU A 21 8.09 0.83 3.06
C LEU A 21 7.74 2.30 3.27
N GLY A 22 7.00 2.64 4.33
CA GLY A 22 6.73 4.03 4.70
C GLY A 22 8.01 4.82 4.94
N ASP A 23 8.93 4.27 5.72
CA ASP A 23 10.24 4.86 5.97
C ASP A 23 11.08 5.04 4.69
N ILE A 24 11.03 4.07 3.79
CA ILE A 24 11.76 4.12 2.51
C ILE A 24 11.26 5.27 1.63
N VAL A 25 9.95 5.50 1.56
CA VAL A 25 9.40 6.63 0.80
C VAL A 25 9.89 7.95 1.37
N LEU A 26 9.91 8.09 2.70
CA LEU A 26 10.34 9.33 3.34
C LEU A 26 11.85 9.60 3.16
N LYS A 27 12.69 8.55 3.18
CA LYS A 27 14.16 8.68 3.23
C LYS A 27 14.87 8.50 1.89
N HIS A 28 14.30 7.72 0.97
CA HIS A 28 15.05 7.20 -0.18
C HIS A 28 14.35 7.35 -1.54
N ILE A 29 13.02 7.46 -1.58
CA ILE A 29 12.25 7.45 -2.85
C ILE A 29 11.27 8.62 -2.89
N SER A 30 11.57 9.64 -3.71
CA SER A 30 10.65 10.77 -3.92
C SER A 30 9.50 10.38 -4.86
N LEU A 31 8.27 10.51 -4.36
CA LEU A 31 7.04 10.27 -5.12
C LEU A 31 6.31 11.59 -5.49
N ASN A 32 7.01 12.74 -5.43
CA ASN A 32 6.42 14.07 -5.55
C ASN A 32 5.65 14.32 -6.85
N HIS A 33 6.00 13.65 -7.95
CA HIS A 33 5.36 13.79 -9.26
C HIS A 33 4.11 12.91 -9.43
N ILE A 34 3.84 11.99 -8.49
CA ILE A 34 2.75 11.03 -8.54
C ILE A 34 1.55 11.49 -7.71
N GLY A 35 1.80 11.99 -6.50
CA GLY A 35 0.78 12.32 -5.51
C GLY A 35 1.22 11.86 -4.11
N PHE A 36 0.31 11.94 -3.14
CA PHE A 36 0.59 11.46 -1.78
C PHE A 36 0.20 9.98 -1.67
N ILE A 37 1.20 9.10 -1.58
CA ILE A 37 1.00 7.64 -1.52
C ILE A 37 1.06 7.15 -0.08
N THR A 38 0.08 6.32 0.28
CA THR A 38 0.03 5.64 1.58
C THR A 38 -0.09 4.14 1.36
N PHE A 39 0.79 3.34 1.97
CA PHE A 39 0.65 1.88 1.97
C PHE A 39 -0.45 1.46 2.94
N THR A 40 -1.47 0.74 2.46
CA THR A 40 -2.66 0.35 3.24
C THR A 40 -2.50 -1.02 3.87
N SER A 41 -2.03 -2.02 3.13
CA SER A 41 -1.79 -3.38 3.61
C SER A 41 -0.69 -4.09 2.83
N VAL A 42 -0.17 -5.19 3.40
CA VAL A 42 0.82 -6.05 2.74
C VAL A 42 0.46 -7.51 2.99
N ASP A 43 0.18 -8.24 1.91
CA ASP A 43 -0.09 -9.66 1.96
C ASP A 43 1.17 -10.44 1.59
N VAL A 44 1.66 -11.26 2.52
CA VAL A 44 2.88 -12.04 2.35
C VAL A 44 2.53 -13.49 2.09
N SER A 45 3.18 -14.09 1.09
CA SER A 45 3.02 -15.52 0.79
C SER A 45 3.51 -16.39 1.96
N LYS A 46 2.97 -17.61 2.09
CA LYS A 46 3.31 -18.53 3.19
C LYS A 46 4.80 -18.87 3.28
N ASP A 47 5.49 -18.87 2.14
CA ASP A 47 6.94 -19.09 2.03
C ASP A 47 7.79 -17.83 2.26
N LEU A 48 7.15 -16.68 2.50
CA LEU A 48 7.76 -15.36 2.70
C LEU A 48 8.60 -14.87 1.52
N ARG A 49 8.42 -15.43 0.31
CA ARG A 49 9.20 -15.05 -0.87
C ARG A 49 8.54 -13.96 -1.71
N ASN A 50 7.24 -13.74 -1.55
CA ASN A 50 6.48 -12.76 -2.31
C ASN A 50 5.62 -11.90 -1.37
N ALA A 51 5.49 -10.62 -1.67
CA ALA A 51 4.62 -9.70 -0.96
C ALA A 51 3.84 -8.82 -1.94
N LYS A 52 2.51 -8.84 -1.80
CA LYS A 52 1.61 -7.90 -2.48
C LYS A 52 1.44 -6.69 -1.58
N VAL A 53 1.78 -5.52 -2.10
CA VAL A 53 1.69 -4.26 -1.35
C VAL A 53 0.52 -3.47 -1.92
N PHE A 54 -0.45 -3.16 -1.06
CA PHE A 54 -1.58 -2.32 -1.42
C PHE A 54 -1.32 -0.88 -1.00
N TYR A 55 -1.71 0.06 -1.84
CA TYR A 55 -1.54 1.48 -1.56
C TYR A 55 -2.70 2.33 -2.07
N SER A 56 -2.95 3.43 -1.39
CA SER A 56 -3.87 4.47 -1.83
C SER A 56 -3.11 5.71 -2.28
N ILE A 57 -3.75 6.50 -3.14
CA ILE A 57 -3.21 7.74 -3.67
C ILE A 57 -4.18 8.86 -3.33
N LEU A 58 -3.70 9.84 -2.57
CA LEU A 58 -4.38 11.09 -2.34
C LEU A 58 -3.86 12.14 -3.32
N ASN A 59 -4.78 12.84 -3.99
CA ASN A 59 -4.51 13.88 -4.99
C ASN A 59 -3.51 13.43 -6.08
N PRO A 60 -3.89 12.46 -6.92
CA PRO A 60 -3.03 11.99 -8.01
C PRO A 60 -2.69 13.15 -8.97
N LYS A 61 -1.41 13.29 -9.31
CA LYS A 61 -0.90 14.31 -10.23
C LYS A 61 -0.79 13.84 -11.69
N ILE A 62 -0.85 12.53 -11.89
CA ILE A 62 -0.83 11.86 -13.21
C ILE A 62 -1.93 10.79 -13.27
N LYS A 63 -2.17 10.22 -14.45
CA LYS A 63 -3.18 9.17 -14.65
C LYS A 63 -2.87 7.94 -13.80
N ILE A 64 -3.91 7.33 -13.22
CA ILE A 64 -3.80 6.20 -12.27
C ILE A 64 -3.04 5.02 -12.89
N GLU A 65 -3.28 4.72 -14.16
CA GLU A 65 -2.62 3.62 -14.88
C GLU A 65 -1.11 3.85 -15.02
N LEU A 66 -0.70 5.12 -15.19
CA LEU A 66 0.71 5.49 -15.20
C LEU A 66 1.33 5.37 -13.81
N ILE A 67 0.58 5.72 -12.75
CA ILE A 67 1.05 5.58 -11.37
C ILE A 67 1.33 4.10 -11.05
N GLU A 68 0.44 3.20 -11.42
CA GLU A 68 0.61 1.77 -11.21
C GLU A 68 1.88 1.24 -11.89
N HIS A 69 2.12 1.67 -13.14
CA HIS A 69 3.33 1.33 -13.88
C HIS A 69 4.60 1.85 -13.21
N GLU A 70 4.62 3.14 -12.86
CA GLU A 70 5.78 3.77 -12.21
C GLU A 70 6.10 3.13 -10.84
N MET A 71 5.08 2.84 -10.02
CA MET A 71 5.26 2.15 -8.74
C MET A 71 5.87 0.76 -8.94
N ASN A 72 5.41 0.00 -9.93
CA ASN A 72 5.97 -1.31 -10.22
C ASN A 72 7.36 -1.27 -10.87
N LYS A 73 7.77 -0.17 -11.52
CA LYS A 73 9.18 0.05 -11.92
C LYS A 73 10.08 0.21 -10.71
N LEU A 74 9.61 0.91 -9.67
CA LEU A 74 10.37 1.16 -8.44
C LEU A 74 10.53 -0.06 -7.53
N ARG A 75 9.86 -1.20 -7.82
CA ARG A 75 9.90 -2.41 -6.98
C ARG A 75 11.30 -2.89 -6.62
N LYS A 76 12.27 -2.79 -7.54
CA LYS A 76 13.65 -3.21 -7.28
C LYS A 76 14.34 -2.27 -6.29
N ALA A 77 14.08 -0.96 -6.40
CA ALA A 77 14.61 0.04 -5.47
C ALA A 77 14.02 -0.16 -4.07
N PHE A 78 12.69 -0.32 -3.96
CA PHE A 78 12.04 -0.65 -2.69
C PHE A 78 12.59 -1.94 -2.08
N ARG A 79 12.71 -3.02 -2.88
CA ARG A 79 13.26 -4.30 -2.43
C ARG A 79 14.69 -4.16 -1.90
N LYS A 80 15.53 -3.36 -2.57
CA LYS A 80 16.91 -3.09 -2.13
C LYS A 80 16.94 -2.48 -0.72
N TYR A 81 16.19 -1.40 -0.49
CA TYR A 81 16.17 -0.76 0.83
C TYR A 81 15.44 -1.59 1.88
N LEU A 82 14.40 -2.34 1.49
CA LEU A 82 13.71 -3.28 2.37
C LEU A 82 14.69 -4.34 2.89
N GLY A 83 15.54 -4.90 2.04
CA GLY A 83 16.54 -5.90 2.45
C GLY A 83 17.57 -5.40 3.45
N LEU A 84 17.79 -4.08 3.56
CA LEU A 84 18.68 -3.49 4.56
C LEU A 84 18.05 -3.40 5.96
N GLN A 85 16.72 -3.44 6.05
CA GLN A 85 15.97 -3.25 7.30
C GLN A 85 15.17 -4.50 7.72
N LEU A 86 14.81 -5.36 6.76
CA LEU A 86 14.01 -6.55 6.99
C LEU A 86 14.90 -7.73 7.37
N ASN A 87 14.82 -8.14 8.64
CA ASN A 87 15.59 -9.27 9.18
C ASN A 87 14.96 -10.63 8.84
N THR A 88 14.91 -10.99 7.55
CA THR A 88 14.43 -12.28 7.06
C THR A 88 15.49 -12.99 6.21
N LYS A 89 15.44 -14.33 6.15
CA LYS A 89 16.38 -15.12 5.32
C LYS A 89 16.37 -14.71 3.84
N TYR A 90 15.19 -14.35 3.34
CA TYR A 90 15.01 -13.82 1.99
C TYR A 90 14.20 -12.52 2.08
N THR A 91 14.59 -11.52 1.30
CA THR A 91 13.73 -10.37 1.04
C THR A 91 12.61 -10.81 0.08
N PRO A 92 11.33 -10.53 0.38
CA PRO A 92 10.22 -10.87 -0.53
C PRO A 92 10.25 -10.04 -1.82
N GLU A 93 9.84 -10.63 -2.93
CA GLU A 93 9.59 -9.90 -4.17
C GLU A 93 8.34 -9.03 -4.00
N LEU A 94 8.47 -7.75 -4.34
CA LEU A 94 7.41 -6.76 -4.15
C LEU A 94 6.60 -6.59 -5.43
N LYS A 95 5.28 -6.54 -5.29
CA LYS A 95 4.38 -6.10 -6.36
C LYS A 95 3.33 -5.15 -5.78
N PHE A 96 3.17 -4.00 -6.43
CA PHE A 96 2.31 -2.92 -5.93
C PHE A 96 0.95 -2.96 -6.62
N TYR A 97 -0.10 -2.76 -5.83
CA TYR A 97 -1.49 -2.75 -6.25
C TYR A 97 -2.21 -1.56 -5.67
N ILE A 98 -3.01 -0.88 -6.48
CA ILE A 98 -3.86 0.21 -5.98
C ILE A 98 -5.01 -0.40 -5.19
N ASP A 99 -5.26 0.19 -4.03
CA ASP A 99 -6.39 -0.16 -3.18
C ASP A 99 -7.67 0.50 -3.73
N ASP A 100 -8.50 -0.30 -4.42
CA ASP A 100 -9.77 0.17 -5.00
C ASP A 100 -10.85 0.44 -3.93
N SER A 101 -10.62 0.08 -2.66
CA SER A 101 -11.61 0.22 -1.59
C SER A 101 -12.10 1.66 -1.39
N HIS A 102 -11.27 2.67 -1.70
CA HIS A 102 -11.64 4.09 -1.56
C HIS A 102 -12.56 4.66 -2.67
N LYS A 103 -12.70 3.99 -3.83
CA LYS A 103 -13.68 4.44 -4.85
C LYS A 103 -15.10 4.41 -4.30
N PHE A 104 -15.38 3.50 -3.37
CA PHE A 104 -16.70 3.36 -2.77
C PHE A 104 -17.07 4.55 -1.88
N THR A 105 -16.12 5.05 -1.07
CA THR A 105 -16.34 6.19 -0.17
C THR A 105 -16.66 7.49 -0.91
N LYS A 106 -15.93 7.83 -1.97
CA LYS A 106 -16.22 9.06 -2.75
C LYS A 106 -17.58 9.02 -3.43
N LYS A 107 -18.03 7.83 -3.87
CA LYS A 107 -19.37 7.65 -4.45
C LYS A 107 -20.44 7.85 -3.38
N ILE A 108 -20.21 7.31 -2.18
CA ILE A 108 -21.08 7.50 -1.02
C ILE A 108 -21.13 8.96 -0.58
N ASP A 109 -20.00 9.65 -0.45
CA ASP A 109 -19.96 11.07 -0.06
C ASP A 109 -20.69 11.96 -1.08
N LYS A 110 -20.57 11.63 -2.37
CA LYS A 110 -21.31 12.31 -3.43
C LYS A 110 -22.81 12.05 -3.35
N LEU A 111 -23.22 10.80 -3.12
CA LEU A 111 -24.62 10.42 -2.90
C LEU A 111 -25.21 11.11 -1.66
N PHE A 112 -24.47 11.18 -0.55
CA PHE A 112 -24.91 11.88 0.66
C PHE A 112 -25.08 13.38 0.43
N LYS A 113 -24.15 14.03 -0.29
CA LYS A 113 -24.30 15.44 -0.67
C LYS A 113 -25.51 15.67 -1.58
N GLU A 114 -25.79 14.77 -2.51
CA GLU A 114 -26.95 14.87 -3.41
C GLU A 114 -28.29 14.71 -2.66
N ILE A 115 -28.34 13.90 -1.60
CA ILE A 115 -29.52 13.74 -0.74
C ILE A 115 -29.73 14.99 0.12
N ASP A 116 -28.69 15.49 0.79
CA ASP A 116 -28.77 16.70 1.63
C ASP A 116 -29.12 17.98 0.83
N SER A 117 -28.84 17.96 -0.48
CA SER A 117 -29.22 19.05 -1.40
C SER A 117 -30.68 18.98 -1.87
N LYS A 118 -31.35 17.83 -1.74
CA LYS A 118 -32.74 17.62 -2.18
C LYS A 118 -33.78 17.85 -1.08
N ASP A 119 -33.34 17.93 0.17
CA ASP A 119 -34.19 18.22 1.34
C ASP A 119 -34.22 19.73 1.70
N LYS A 120 -33.81 20.60 0.76
CA LYS A 120 -34.03 22.06 0.78
C LYS A 120 -34.88 22.48 -0.41
#